data_AF-X0WFC1-F1
#
_entry.id   AF-X0WFC1-F1
#
_cell.length_a   1.000
_cell.length_b   1.000
_cell.length_c   1.000
_cell.angle_alpha   90.00
_cell.angle_beta   90.00
_cell.angle_gamma   90.00
#
_symmetry.space_group_name_H-M   'P 1'
#
loop_
_entity.id
_entity.type
_entity.pdbx_description
1 polymer ?
#
loop_
_entity_poly.entity_id
_entity_poly.type
_entity_poly.pdbx_seq_one_letter_code
_entity_poly.pdbx_strand_id
1 'polypeptide(L)'
;MRIGILTGGGDVPGLNPCIKALVYRAVDEGHEPIGIRRGWRGLLFYNPDDPTTHEECAMPLNKLMVRTIDRSGGTFLHTSRTNPSRMHPSQAPDFLRTEGELDDSQTLDFTDHVLKVLEHLEIDVLTPI
;
A
#
# COMPACT_ATOMS: atom_id res chain seq x y z
N MET A 1 16.29 0.33 8.39
CA MET A 1 15.32 1.10 7.61
C MET A 1 14.08 0.25 7.41
N ARG A 2 12.91 0.90 7.35
CA ARG A 2 11.67 0.27 6.92
C ARG A 2 11.42 0.53 5.45
N ILE A 3 11.17 -0.54 4.72
CA ILE A 3 10.96 -0.50 3.27
C ILE A 3 9.49 -0.83 3.00
N GLY A 4 8.71 0.16 2.55
CA GLY A 4 7.35 -0.05 2.09
C GLY A 4 7.35 -0.71 0.71
N ILE A 5 6.55 -1.75 0.52
CA ILE A 5 6.44 -2.50 -0.73
C ILE A 5 4.98 -2.50 -1.15
N LEU A 6 4.67 -2.04 -2.35
CA LEU A 6 3.32 -2.07 -2.88
C LEU A 6 3.33 -2.53 -4.33
N THR A 7 2.22 -3.09 -4.81
CA THR A 7 2.04 -3.34 -6.25
C THR A 7 1.09 -2.31 -6.84
N GLY A 8 1.56 -1.61 -7.86
CA GLY A 8 0.83 -0.54 -8.52
C GLY A 8 0.19 -1.02 -9.83
N GLY A 9 -1.03 -0.56 -10.13
CA GLY A 9 -1.64 -0.76 -11.44
C GLY A 9 -2.17 -2.18 -11.67
N GLY A 10 -1.82 -2.79 -12.80
CA GLY A 10 -2.33 -4.09 -13.23
C GLY A 10 -1.53 -5.27 -12.70
N ASP A 11 -2.19 -6.40 -12.50
CA ASP A 11 -1.53 -7.63 -12.07
C ASP A 11 -0.88 -8.35 -13.26
N VAL A 12 0.37 -8.78 -13.10
CA VAL A 12 1.15 -9.48 -14.15
C VAL A 12 1.92 -10.66 -13.55
N PRO A 13 2.18 -11.73 -14.34
CA PRO A 13 3.05 -12.82 -13.91
C PRO A 13 4.45 -12.28 -13.55
N GLY A 14 4.91 -12.54 -12.33
CA GLY A 14 6.25 -12.16 -11.86
C GLY A 14 6.28 -11.21 -10.66
N LEU A 15 5.17 -10.57 -10.31
CA LEU A 15 5.10 -9.68 -9.14
C LEU A 15 5.43 -10.40 -7.84
N ASN A 16 4.89 -11.61 -7.64
CA ASN A 16 5.17 -12.42 -6.45
C ASN A 16 6.65 -12.82 -6.30
N PRO A 17 7.33 -13.35 -7.34
CA PRO A 17 8.77 -13.52 -7.32
C PRO A 17 9.56 -12.24 -7.01
N CYS A 18 9.13 -11.09 -7.54
CA CYS A 18 9.78 -9.81 -7.27
C CYS A 18 9.65 -9.40 -5.79
N ILE A 19 8.43 -9.44 -5.24
CA ILE A 19 8.17 -9.21 -3.81
C ILE A 19 9.02 -10.15 -2.96
N LYS A 20 9.05 -11.44 -3.29
CA LYS A 20 9.85 -12.44 -2.56
C LYS A 20 11.33 -12.10 -2.58
N ALA A 21 11.89 -11.79 -3.75
CA ALA A 21 13.30 -11.45 -3.89
C ALA A 21 13.66 -10.20 -3.07
N LEU A 22 12.82 -9.17 -3.13
CA LEU A 22 13.04 -7.93 -2.39
C LEU A 22 12.94 -8.14 -0.88
N VAL A 23 11.93 -8.87 -0.40
CA VAL A 23 11.79 -9.21 1.03
C VAL A 23 12.98 -10.03 1.52
N TYR A 24 13.43 -11.01 0.75
CA TYR A 24 14.61 -11.80 1.12
C TYR A 24 15.85 -10.92 1.26
N ARG A 25 16.09 -10.04 0.28
CA ARG A 25 17.25 -9.13 0.28
C ARG A 25 17.18 -8.14 1.44
N ALA A 26 16.03 -7.49 1.64
CA ALA A 26 15.81 -6.54 2.73
C ALA A 26 16.09 -7.18 4.09
N VAL A 27 15.53 -8.37 4.34
CA VAL A 27 15.75 -9.09 5.61
C VAL A 27 17.23 -9.47 5.79
N ASP A 28 17.91 -9.91 4.73
CA ASP A 28 19.34 -10.26 4.80
C ASP A 28 20.25 -9.04 5.06
N GLU A 29 19.82 -7.85 4.68
CA GLU A 29 20.51 -6.58 4.96
C GLU A 29 20.11 -5.95 6.30
N GLY A 30 19.26 -6.62 7.09
CA GLY A 30 18.78 -6.09 8.37
C GLY A 30 17.77 -4.96 8.24
N HIS A 31 17.01 -4.93 7.14
CA HIS A 31 15.91 -4.01 6.92
C HIS A 31 14.56 -4.66 7.25
N GLU A 32 13.56 -3.82 7.50
CA GLU A 32 12.20 -4.23 7.88
C GLU A 32 11.24 -3.99 6.71
N PRO A 33 10.93 -5.00 5.89
CA PRO A 33 9.99 -4.81 4.79
C PRO A 33 8.54 -4.80 5.30
N ILE A 34 7.79 -3.78 4.89
CA ILE A 34 6.35 -3.60 5.17
C ILE A 34 5.59 -3.70 3.85
N GLY A 35 4.69 -4.67 3.75
CA GLY A 35 3.80 -4.84 2.61
C GLY A 35 2.57 -3.95 2.73
N ILE A 36 2.34 -3.11 1.73
CA ILE A 36 1.12 -2.30 1.59
C ILE A 36 0.13 -3.07 0.71
N ARG A 37 -1.07 -3.31 1.24
CA ARG A 37 -2.09 -4.11 0.57
C ARG A 37 -2.89 -3.26 -0.40
N ARG A 38 -3.27 -3.84 -1.55
CA ARG A 38 -4.08 -3.21 -2.60
C ARG A 38 -3.43 -1.95 -3.18
N GLY A 39 -2.09 -1.90 -3.26
CA GLY A 39 -1.36 -0.77 -3.83
C GLY A 39 -1.59 0.54 -3.08
N TRP A 40 -1.73 1.65 -3.82
CA TRP A 40 -1.97 2.99 -3.25
C TRP A 40 -3.24 3.09 -2.41
N ARG A 41 -4.23 2.21 -2.64
CA ARG A 41 -5.43 2.14 -1.80
C ARG A 41 -5.09 1.80 -0.35
N GLY A 42 -4.09 0.95 -0.11
CA GLY A 42 -3.66 0.61 1.25
C GLY A 42 -3.24 1.86 2.02
N LEU A 43 -2.38 2.70 1.42
CA LEU A 43 -1.95 3.95 2.06
C LEU A 43 -3.09 4.96 2.20
N LEU A 44 -3.98 5.05 1.21
CA LEU A 44 -5.11 6.00 1.26
C LEU A 44 -6.17 5.62 2.31
N PHE A 45 -6.39 4.32 2.55
CA PHE A 45 -7.40 3.83 3.49
C PHE A 45 -6.83 3.54 4.89
N TYR A 46 -5.52 3.67 5.07
CA TYR A 46 -4.90 3.54 6.38
C TYR A 46 -5.24 4.76 7.23
N ASN A 47 -5.97 4.55 8.31
CA ASN A 47 -6.26 5.60 9.27
C ASN A 47 -5.40 5.40 10.53
N PRO A 48 -4.41 6.29 10.80
CA PRO A 48 -3.58 6.21 12.01
C PRO A 48 -4.40 6.19 13.30
N ASP A 49 -5.57 6.84 13.31
CA ASP A 49 -6.44 6.96 14.48
C ASP A 49 -7.42 5.78 14.63
N ASP A 50 -7.54 4.91 13.61
CA ASP A 50 -8.42 3.74 13.63
C ASP A 50 -7.61 2.45 13.39
N PRO A 51 -7.24 1.72 14.46
CA PRO A 51 -6.48 0.48 14.39
C PRO A 51 -7.12 -0.61 13.54
N THR A 52 -8.44 -0.58 13.33
CA THR A 52 -9.14 -1.59 12.53
C THR A 52 -8.70 -1.56 11.06
N THR A 53 -8.21 -0.42 10.58
CA THR A 53 -7.73 -0.26 9.20
C THR A 53 -6.32 -0.78 8.97
N HIS A 54 -5.52 -0.95 10.04
CA HIS A 54 -4.07 -1.12 9.93
C HIS A 54 -3.71 -2.43 9.22
N GLU A 55 -4.20 -3.56 9.73
CA GLU A 55 -3.89 -4.89 9.17
C GLU A 55 -4.51 -5.12 7.78
N GLU A 56 -5.59 -4.40 7.46
CA GLU A 56 -6.20 -4.45 6.14
C GLU A 56 -5.36 -3.72 5.08
N CYS A 57 -4.57 -2.74 5.51
CA CYS A 57 -3.85 -1.80 4.65
C CYS A 57 -2.34 -2.04 4.61
N ALA A 58 -1.74 -2.50 5.71
CA ALA A 58 -0.30 -2.74 5.83
C ALA A 58 -0.03 -3.98 6.68
N MET A 59 1.06 -4.69 6.36
CA MET A 59 1.51 -5.85 7.14
C MET A 59 3.04 -5.96 7.13
N PRO A 60 3.67 -6.43 8.21
CA PRO A 60 5.08 -6.79 8.13
C PRO A 60 5.26 -7.90 7.10
N LEU A 61 6.45 -7.97 6.49
CA LEU A 61 6.85 -9.06 5.62
C LEU A 61 8.11 -9.74 6.17
N ASN A 62 8.19 -11.05 6.00
CA ASN A 62 9.34 -11.83 6.40
C ASN A 62 9.49 -13.04 5.47
N LYS A 63 10.64 -13.71 5.56
CA LYS A 63 10.98 -14.83 4.68
C LYS A 63 9.97 -15.99 4.75
N LEU A 64 9.32 -16.21 5.91
CA LEU A 64 8.32 -17.25 6.07
C LEU A 64 7.04 -16.90 5.30
N MET A 65 6.57 -15.65 5.42
CA MET A 65 5.36 -15.17 4.74
C MET A 65 5.47 -15.24 3.22
N VAL A 66 6.62 -14.89 2.65
CA VAL A 66 6.81 -14.86 1.19
C VAL A 66 7.40 -16.16 0.62
N ARG A 67 7.53 -17.22 1.43
CA ARG A 67 8.24 -18.46 1.04
C ARG A 67 7.64 -19.13 -0.20
N THR A 68 6.32 -19.07 -0.35
CA THR A 68 5.59 -19.82 -1.38
C THR A 68 4.80 -18.95 -2.36
N ILE A 69 4.84 -17.62 -2.20
CA ILE A 69 4.02 -16.70 -3.01
C ILE A 69 4.40 -16.72 -4.49
N ASP A 70 5.65 -17.06 -4.81
CA ASP A 70 6.16 -17.23 -6.17
C ASP A 70 5.42 -18.30 -6.98
N ARG A 71 4.66 -19.18 -6.31
CA ARG A 71 3.90 -20.26 -6.91
C ARG A 71 2.43 -19.89 -7.14
N SER A 72 1.98 -18.76 -6.61
CA SER A 72 0.62 -18.26 -6.81
C SER A 72 0.57 -17.25 -7.94
N GLY A 73 -0.51 -17.32 -8.71
CA GLY A 73 -0.86 -16.29 -9.68
C GLY A 73 -1.19 -14.97 -8.99
N GLY A 74 -1.06 -13.91 -9.77
CA GLY A 74 -1.35 -12.55 -9.35
C GLY A 74 -0.31 -11.93 -8.42
N THR A 75 -0.74 -11.01 -7.55
CA THR A 75 0.09 -10.39 -6.51
C THR A 75 -0.43 -10.62 -5.09
N PHE A 76 0.46 -11.10 -4.21
CA PHE A 76 0.22 -11.43 -2.81
C PHE A 76 -0.30 -10.25 -1.99
N LEU A 77 0.15 -9.04 -2.32
CA LEU A 77 -0.30 -7.82 -1.67
C LEU A 77 -1.62 -7.29 -2.27
N HIS A 78 -2.08 -7.84 -3.39
CA HIS A 78 -3.14 -7.27 -4.24
C HIS A 78 -2.81 -5.87 -4.77
N THR A 79 -3.51 -5.45 -5.81
CA THR A 79 -3.33 -4.12 -6.42
C THR A 79 -4.66 -3.37 -6.54
N SER A 80 -4.59 -2.06 -6.79
CA SER A 80 -5.71 -1.21 -7.15
C SER A 80 -5.29 -0.17 -8.18
N ARG A 81 -6.28 0.45 -8.84
CA ARG A 81 -6.08 1.60 -9.75
C ARG A 81 -6.19 2.95 -9.03
N THR A 82 -5.98 2.96 -7.71
CA THR A 82 -6.06 4.18 -6.90
C THR A 82 -4.91 5.12 -7.24
N ASN A 83 -5.25 6.40 -7.46
CA ASN A 83 -4.28 7.48 -7.63
C ASN A 83 -4.56 8.55 -6.58
N PRO A 84 -3.80 8.62 -5.47
CA PRO A 84 -4.05 9.55 -4.38
C PRO A 84 -4.11 11.03 -4.83
N SER A 85 -3.37 11.41 -5.87
CA SER A 85 -3.37 12.79 -6.38
C SER A 85 -4.64 13.18 -7.15
N ARG A 86 -5.41 12.20 -7.62
CA ARG A 86 -6.59 12.39 -8.48
C ARG A 86 -7.64 11.32 -8.19
N MET A 87 -8.35 11.48 -7.08
CA MET A 87 -9.41 10.58 -6.63
C MET A 87 -10.79 11.20 -6.82
N HIS A 88 -11.74 10.41 -7.30
CA HIS A 88 -13.14 10.78 -7.22
C HIS A 88 -13.62 10.72 -5.75
N PRO A 89 -14.36 11.73 -5.27
CA PRO A 89 -14.96 11.73 -3.94
C PRO A 89 -15.69 10.43 -3.56
N SER A 90 -16.40 9.82 -4.52
CA SER A 90 -17.12 8.55 -4.32
C SER A 90 -16.21 7.35 -4.00
N GLN A 91 -14.93 7.43 -4.34
CA GLN A 91 -13.94 6.38 -4.14
C GLN A 91 -12.99 6.64 -2.97
N ALA A 92 -13.05 7.84 -2.37
CA ALA A 92 -12.28 8.20 -1.20
C ALA A 92 -12.87 7.57 0.08
N PRO A 93 -12.06 7.23 1.08
CA PRO A 93 -12.56 6.72 2.35
C PRO A 93 -13.34 7.80 3.12
N ASP A 94 -14.37 7.36 3.85
CA ASP A 94 -15.32 8.23 4.54
C ASP A 94 -14.65 9.26 5.45
N PHE A 95 -13.59 8.86 6.17
CA PHE A 95 -12.88 9.73 7.11
C PHE A 95 -12.04 10.84 6.44
N LEU A 96 -11.79 10.77 5.13
CA LEU A 96 -11.11 11.83 4.37
C LEU A 96 -12.09 12.74 3.61
N ARG A 97 -13.37 12.38 3.54
CA ARG A 97 -14.38 13.21 2.88
C ARG A 97 -14.77 14.34 3.82
N THR A 98 -14.57 15.59 3.39
CA THR A 98 -15.09 16.75 4.12
C THR A 98 -16.60 16.83 3.94
N GLU A 99 -17.34 17.16 5.00
CA GLU A 99 -18.79 17.34 4.94
C GLU A 99 -19.16 18.48 3.98
N GLY A 100 -19.96 18.16 2.97
CA GLY A 100 -20.39 19.04 1.88
C GLY A 100 -20.60 18.22 0.62
N GLU A 101 -21.57 18.57 -0.22
CA GLU A 101 -21.88 17.84 -1.46
C GLU A 101 -20.66 17.82 -2.38
N LEU A 102 -19.86 16.76 -2.29
CA LEU A 102 -18.69 16.59 -3.13
C LEU A 102 -19.19 16.27 -4.54
N ASP A 103 -19.00 17.22 -5.45
CA ASP A 103 -19.26 17.03 -6.87
C ASP A 103 -18.27 16.00 -7.44
N ASP A 104 -18.78 14.81 -7.76
CA ASP A 104 -17.97 13.70 -8.30
C ASP A 104 -17.42 14.01 -9.71
N SER A 105 -17.83 15.14 -10.31
CA SER A 105 -17.22 15.67 -11.54
C SER A 105 -15.78 16.15 -11.34
N GLN A 106 -15.38 16.44 -10.10
CA GLN A 106 -14.05 16.90 -9.74
C GLN A 106 -13.23 15.79 -9.07
N THR A 107 -11.90 15.89 -9.17
CA THR A 107 -10.97 15.00 -8.48
C THR A 107 -10.32 15.72 -7.31
N LEU A 108 -10.16 15.02 -6.20
CA LEU A 108 -9.46 15.47 -5.00
C LEU A 108 -8.04 14.91 -4.93
N ASP A 109 -7.14 15.66 -4.29
CA ASP A 109 -5.76 15.25 -4.01
C ASP A 109 -5.62 14.90 -2.53
N PHE A 110 -5.19 13.66 -2.26
CA PHE A 110 -4.96 13.10 -0.92
C PHE A 110 -3.47 12.76 -0.69
N THR A 111 -2.56 13.31 -1.48
CA THR A 111 -1.11 13.10 -1.33
C THR A 111 -0.63 13.41 0.08
N ASP A 112 -1.11 14.51 0.67
CA ASP A 112 -0.74 14.91 2.04
C ASP A 112 -1.11 13.86 3.09
N HIS A 113 -2.25 13.19 2.91
CA HIS A 113 -2.64 12.10 3.80
C HIS A 113 -1.72 10.89 3.63
N VAL A 114 -1.41 10.51 2.39
CA VAL A 114 -0.49 9.40 2.10
C VAL A 114 0.90 9.66 2.70
N LEU A 115 1.41 10.89 2.63
CA LEU A 115 2.68 11.27 3.25
C LEU A 115 2.65 11.12 4.78
N LYS A 116 1.56 11.55 5.44
CA LYS A 116 1.37 11.35 6.88
C LYS A 116 1.32 9.87 7.27
N VAL A 117 0.68 9.03 6.45
CA VAL A 117 0.64 7.58 6.67
C VAL A 117 2.03 6.97 6.54
N LEU A 118 2.81 7.35 5.52
CA LEU A 118 4.19 6.88 5.35
C LEU A 118 5.06 7.27 6.55
N GLU A 119 4.92 8.51 7.04
CA GLU A 119 5.62 8.99 8.23
C GLU A 119 5.19 8.21 9.49
N HIS A 120 3.87 7.99 9.68
CA HIS A 120 3.33 7.21 10.81
C HIS A 120 3.83 5.76 10.82
N LEU A 121 3.94 5.13 9.65
CA LEU A 121 4.47 3.78 9.50
C LEU A 121 6.02 3.73 9.61
N GLU A 122 6.66 4.89 9.71
CA GLU A 122 8.11 5.07 9.72
C GLU A 122 8.78 4.50 8.46
N ILE A 123 8.11 4.61 7.30
CA ILE A 123 8.64 4.09 6.02
C ILE A 123 9.69 5.06 5.47
N ASP A 124 10.95 4.61 5.43
CA ASP A 124 12.07 5.39 4.90
C ASP A 124 12.09 5.40 3.36
N VAL A 125 11.73 4.28 2.75
CA VAL A 125 11.78 4.07 1.29
C VAL A 125 10.54 3.30 0.85
N LEU A 126 9.87 3.81 -0.18
CA LEU A 126 8.74 3.14 -0.82
C LEU A 126 9.18 2.54 -2.16
N THR A 127 8.98 1.23 -2.33
CA THR A 127 9.27 0.50 -3.57
C THR A 127 7.96 0.03 -4.21
N PRO A 128 7.40 0.79 -5.16
CA PRO A 128 6.30 0.31 -6.00
C PRO A 128 6.83 -0.70 -7.03
N ILE A 129 6.13 -1.82 -7.16
CA ILE A 129 6.40 -2.90 -8.13
C ILE A 129 5.26 -2.93 -9.16
#